data_AF-A0A9D5XCV2-F1
#
_entry.id   AF-A0A9D5XCV2-F1
#
_cell.length_a   1.000
_cell.length_b   1.000
_cell.length_c   1.000
_cell.angle_alpha   90.00
_cell.angle_beta   90.00
_cell.angle_gamma   90.00
#
_symmetry.space_group_name_H-M   'P 1'
#
loop_
_entity.id
_entity.type
_entity.pdbx_description
1 polymer ?
#
loop_
_entity_poly.entity_id
_entity_poly.type
_entity_poly.pdbx_seq_one_letter_code
_entity_poly.pdbx_strand_id
1 'polypeptide(L)'
;MLRFELIILPFLLSGCASSTSITDSAEMILVPPVAAFERSASIATKEAVTYETTECIPLHRIRSTRIIDRIGIAYEMPNREVWLNRPKWGASILKEYLVMITRGSQNRLCSGDIVRFMDSSPAGLRGAVALGPFVRYPASE
;
A
#
# COMPACT_ATOMS: atom_id res chain seq x y z
N MET A 1 70.60 -19.42 -32.90
CA MET A 1 69.97 -18.75 -34.07
C MET A 1 68.48 -18.60 -33.80
N LEU A 2 68.00 -17.39 -34.06
CA LEU A 2 66.73 -16.71 -33.75
C LEU A 2 65.46 -17.53 -33.48
N ARG A 3 64.85 -17.28 -32.30
CA ARG A 3 63.42 -17.51 -31.99
C ARG A 3 62.59 -16.39 -32.63
N PHE A 4 61.53 -16.73 -33.36
CA PHE A 4 60.50 -15.82 -33.84
C PHE A 4 59.22 -16.12 -33.04
N GLU A 5 59.07 -15.46 -31.88
CA GLU A 5 57.83 -15.50 -31.10
C GLU A 5 56.98 -14.30 -31.50
N LEU A 6 55.78 -14.62 -31.99
CA LEU A 6 54.75 -13.71 -32.45
C LEU A 6 54.18 -12.94 -31.25
N ILE A 7 54.30 -11.62 -31.27
CA ILE A 7 53.76 -10.70 -30.27
C ILE A 7 52.23 -10.74 -30.33
N ILE A 8 51.59 -11.26 -29.28
CA ILE A 8 50.16 -11.04 -29.01
C ILE A 8 50.06 -10.35 -27.65
N LEU A 9 49.80 -9.04 -27.67
CA LEU A 9 49.37 -8.28 -26.49
C LEU A 9 47.92 -8.65 -26.14
N PRO A 10 47.60 -9.09 -24.91
CA PRO A 10 46.23 -9.10 -24.46
C PRO A 10 45.84 -7.70 -23.98
N PHE A 11 44.84 -7.14 -24.67
CA PHE A 11 44.08 -5.95 -24.31
C PHE A 11 43.55 -6.07 -22.87
N LEU A 12 43.99 -5.18 -21.98
CA LEU A 12 43.43 -5.06 -20.62
C LEU A 12 42.08 -4.34 -20.70
N LEU A 13 40.99 -5.11 -20.68
CA LEU A 13 39.64 -4.59 -20.42
C LEU A 13 39.47 -4.40 -18.92
N SER A 14 39.68 -3.18 -18.45
CA SER A 14 39.25 -2.73 -17.11
C SER A 14 37.74 -2.53 -17.12
N GLY A 15 36.99 -3.51 -16.60
CA GLY A 15 35.56 -3.39 -16.35
C GLY A 15 35.30 -3.22 -14.85
N CYS A 16 34.96 -2.00 -14.41
CA CYS A 16 34.38 -1.78 -13.09
C CYS A 16 32.93 -2.30 -13.11
N ALA A 17 32.69 -3.47 -12.53
CA ALA A 17 31.34 -3.92 -12.19
C ALA A 17 30.85 -3.10 -10.99
N SER A 18 30.17 -1.99 -11.23
CA SER A 18 29.41 -1.30 -10.19
C SER A 18 28.16 -2.12 -9.89
N SER A 19 28.22 -2.93 -8.83
CA SER A 19 27.05 -3.50 -8.19
C SER A 19 26.24 -2.37 -7.56
N THR A 20 25.28 -1.81 -8.30
CA THR A 20 24.18 -1.06 -7.72
C THR A 20 23.30 -2.05 -6.96
N SER A 21 23.50 -2.12 -5.65
CA SER A 21 22.52 -2.68 -4.73
C SER A 21 21.24 -1.88 -4.89
N ILE A 22 20.22 -2.50 -5.47
CA ILE A 22 18.84 -2.00 -5.45
C ILE A 22 18.42 -2.05 -3.98
N THR A 23 18.42 -0.89 -3.32
CA THR A 23 17.79 -0.75 -2.02
C THR A 23 16.29 -0.86 -2.28
N ASP A 24 15.75 -2.04 -2.04
CA ASP A 24 14.32 -2.34 -2.09
C ASP A 24 13.63 -1.66 -0.89
N SER A 25 13.43 -0.35 -0.99
CA SER A 25 12.62 0.42 -0.05
C SER A 25 11.15 0.28 -0.41
N ALA A 26 10.65 -0.95 -0.34
CA ALA A 26 9.23 -1.24 -0.35
C ALA A 26 8.94 -2.38 0.61
N GLU A 27 9.17 -2.13 1.91
CA GLU A 27 8.50 -2.90 2.95
C GLU A 27 7.00 -2.59 2.86
N MET A 28 6.33 -3.31 1.95
CA MET A 28 4.90 -3.51 2.02
C MET A 28 4.64 -4.18 3.36
N ILE A 29 4.20 -3.39 4.33
CA ILE A 29 3.60 -3.89 5.56
C ILE A 29 2.56 -4.92 5.10
N LEU A 30 2.83 -6.20 5.39
CA LEU A 30 1.84 -7.25 5.27
C LEU A 30 0.73 -6.88 6.23
N VAL A 31 -0.30 -6.19 5.73
CA VAL A 31 -1.47 -5.87 6.54
C VAL A 31 -2.28 -7.17 6.64
N PRO A 32 -2.25 -7.89 7.77
CA PRO A 32 -2.99 -9.13 7.87
C PRO A 32 -4.48 -8.86 7.62
N PRO A 33 -5.21 -9.78 6.97
CA PRO A 33 -6.66 -9.69 6.88
C PRO A 33 -7.21 -9.81 8.29
N VAL A 34 -7.96 -8.81 8.76
CA VAL A 34 -8.64 -8.85 10.06
C VAL A 34 -9.53 -10.11 10.18
N ALA A 35 -10.04 -10.64 9.05
CA ALA A 35 -10.85 -11.85 8.99
C ALA A 35 -10.07 -13.20 8.92
N ALA A 36 -8.74 -13.18 8.77
CA ALA A 36 -7.93 -14.40 8.67
C ALA A 36 -7.37 -14.86 10.02
N PHE A 37 -7.48 -14.04 11.07
CA PHE A 37 -6.95 -14.36 12.39
C PHE A 37 -7.85 -15.31 13.20
N GLU A 38 -9.17 -15.30 12.96
CA GLU A 38 -10.14 -15.98 13.82
C GLU A 38 -10.37 -17.48 13.50
N ARG A 39 -9.93 -18.00 12.35
CA ARG A 39 -10.20 -19.40 11.94
C ARG A 39 -9.10 -20.41 12.29
N SER A 40 -8.01 -20.00 12.92
CA SER A 40 -6.85 -20.86 13.18
C SER A 40 -6.36 -20.80 14.63
N ALA A 41 -7.24 -20.53 15.59
CA ALA A 41 -6.91 -20.59 17.01
C ALA A 41 -6.86 -22.04 17.53
N SER A 42 -5.81 -22.78 17.14
CA SER A 42 -5.27 -23.85 17.96
C SER A 42 -3.76 -23.84 17.82
N ILE A 43 -3.09 -23.57 18.94
CA ILE A 43 -1.65 -23.55 19.21
C ILE A 43 -1.02 -22.15 19.26
N ALA A 44 -0.34 -21.95 20.39
CA ALA A 44 0.61 -20.91 20.76
C ALA A 44 0.01 -19.54 21.09
N THR A 45 0.45 -19.03 22.25
CA THR A 45 0.23 -17.69 22.82
C THR A 45 0.37 -16.62 21.75
N LYS A 46 -0.76 -16.31 21.11
CA LYS A 46 -0.88 -15.27 20.10
C LYS A 46 -1.16 -14.02 20.89
N GLU A 47 -0.13 -13.23 21.14
CA GLU A 47 -0.29 -11.87 21.64
C GLU A 47 -1.36 -11.22 20.75
N ALA A 48 -2.54 -10.97 21.34
CA ALA A 48 -3.66 -10.45 20.59
C ALA A 48 -3.28 -9.03 20.20
N VAL A 49 -2.85 -8.84 18.94
CA VAL A 49 -2.58 -7.52 18.39
C VAL A 49 -3.90 -6.78 18.37
N THR A 50 -4.15 -6.04 19.45
CA THR A 50 -5.30 -5.15 19.57
C THR A 50 -5.01 -3.97 18.67
N TYR A 51 -5.68 -3.94 17.53
CA TYR A 51 -5.64 -2.80 16.64
C TYR A 51 -6.71 -1.79 17.09
N GLU A 52 -6.33 -0.52 17.19
CA GLU A 52 -7.28 0.53 17.49
C GLU A 52 -8.20 0.73 16.29
N THR A 53 -9.52 0.58 16.50
CA THR A 53 -10.54 0.81 15.47
C THR A 53 -11.37 2.04 15.76
N THR A 54 -11.74 2.76 14.71
CA THR A 54 -12.76 3.81 14.80
C THR A 54 -13.73 3.72 13.63
N GLU A 55 -14.95 4.19 13.84
CA GLU A 55 -15.95 4.30 12.77
C GLU A 55 -15.74 5.54 11.90
N CYS A 56 -15.08 6.59 12.40
CA CYS A 56 -14.89 7.82 11.64
C CYS A 56 -13.49 8.42 11.84
N ILE A 57 -12.89 8.89 10.75
CA ILE A 57 -11.63 9.66 10.76
C ILE A 57 -11.89 11.11 10.28
N PRO A 58 -11.15 12.10 10.80
CA PRO A 58 -11.29 13.49 10.35
C PRO A 58 -10.64 13.71 8.98
N LEU A 59 -11.42 14.17 7.99
CA LEU A 59 -10.94 14.40 6.62
C LEU A 59 -9.78 15.40 6.56
N HIS A 60 -9.86 16.47 7.36
CA HIS A 60 -8.85 17.54 7.38
C HIS A 60 -7.47 17.11 7.90
N ARG A 61 -7.36 15.95 8.55
CA ARG A 61 -6.05 15.43 9.00
C ARG A 61 -5.38 14.52 7.97
N ILE A 62 -6.12 14.06 6.96
CA ILE A 62 -5.58 13.17 5.93
C ILE A 62 -4.54 13.93 5.10
N ARG A 63 -3.31 13.41 5.08
CA ARG A 63 -2.17 13.95 4.34
C ARG A 63 -2.03 13.32 2.96
N SER A 64 -2.24 12.01 2.89
CA SER A 64 -2.20 11.26 1.64
C SER A 64 -3.23 10.14 1.67
N THR A 65 -3.65 9.70 0.50
CA THR A 65 -4.55 8.56 0.33
C THR A 65 -3.94 7.63 -0.70
N ARG A 66 -3.89 6.34 -0.38
CA ARG A 66 -3.38 5.31 -1.28
C ARG A 66 -4.40 4.18 -1.38
N ILE A 67 -4.78 3.87 -2.60
CA ILE A 67 -5.62 2.70 -2.88
C ILE A 67 -4.71 1.46 -2.84
N ILE A 68 -5.11 0.45 -2.09
CA ILE A 68 -4.49 -0.87 -2.09
C ILE A 68 -5.35 -1.76 -2.98
N ASP A 69 -4.79 -2.16 -4.11
CA ASP A 69 -5.46 -2.86 -5.19
C ASP A 69 -6.37 -4.01 -4.69
N ARG A 70 -7.67 -3.90 -4.96
CA ARG A 70 -8.72 -4.85 -4.56
C ARG A 70 -8.91 -5.11 -3.06
N ILE A 71 -8.15 -4.44 -2.19
CA ILE A 71 -8.10 -4.74 -0.74
C ILE A 71 -8.72 -3.62 0.09
N GLY A 72 -8.31 -2.38 -0.13
CA GLY A 72 -8.71 -1.28 0.74
C GLY A 72 -8.06 0.04 0.42
N ILE A 73 -8.15 0.98 1.34
CA ILE A 73 -7.68 2.34 1.18
C ILE A 73 -6.92 2.75 2.44
N ALA A 74 -5.65 3.10 2.27
CA ALA A 74 -4.82 3.64 3.33
C ALA A 74 -4.90 5.17 3.34
N TYR A 75 -5.11 5.74 4.52
CA TYR A 75 -5.12 7.17 4.77
C TYR A 75 -3.95 7.51 5.69
N GLU A 76 -3.00 8.28 5.19
CA GLU A 76 -1.89 8.76 6.01
C GLU A 76 -2.31 10.00 6.78
N MET A 77 -2.02 10.03 8.07
CA MET A 77 -2.27 11.11 9.02
C MET A 77 -0.93 11.77 9.40
N PRO A 78 -0.94 12.84 10.22
CA PRO A 78 0.31 13.39 10.75
C PRO A 78 1.14 12.33 11.48
N ASN A 79 2.46 12.55 11.56
CA ASN A 79 3.41 11.65 12.22
C ASN A 79 3.52 10.26 11.55
N ARG A 80 3.23 10.15 10.24
CA ARG A 80 3.29 8.89 9.46
C ARG A 80 2.36 7.78 9.97
N GLU A 81 1.35 8.14 10.77
CA GLU A 81 0.30 7.22 11.19
C GLU A 81 -0.61 6.86 10.01
N VAL A 82 -0.98 5.59 9.88
CA VAL A 82 -1.85 5.12 8.79
C VAL A 82 -3.15 4.59 9.35
N TRP A 83 -4.26 5.05 8.79
CA TRP A 83 -5.58 4.43 8.99
C TRP A 83 -5.97 3.66 7.75
N LEU A 84 -6.18 2.35 7.90
CA LEU A 84 -6.63 1.50 6.81
C LEU A 84 -8.14 1.32 6.88
N ASN A 85 -8.82 1.67 5.78
CA ASN A 85 -10.19 1.26 5.54
C ASN A 85 -10.23 0.01 4.67
N ARG A 86 -10.91 -1.03 5.14
CA ARG A 86 -11.33 -2.15 4.28
C ARG A 86 -12.82 -2.00 4.00
N PRO A 87 -13.22 -1.70 2.75
CA PRO A 87 -14.63 -1.54 2.42
C PRO A 87 -15.45 -2.77 2.81
N LYS A 88 -16.65 -2.56 3.35
CA LYS A 88 -17.63 -3.62 3.57
C LYS A 88 -18.10 -4.21 2.24
N TRP A 89 -18.10 -3.40 1.19
CA TRP A 89 -18.53 -3.79 -0.15
C TRP A 89 -17.79 -3.00 -1.23
N GLY A 90 -17.60 -3.62 -2.40
CA GLY A 90 -17.03 -2.97 -3.58
C GLY A 90 -15.50 -2.96 -3.64
N ALA A 91 -14.79 -3.56 -2.67
CA ALA A 91 -13.33 -3.56 -2.67
C ALA A 91 -12.70 -4.07 -3.98
N SER A 92 -13.35 -5.01 -4.69
CA SER A 92 -12.88 -5.56 -5.97
C SER A 92 -12.72 -4.54 -7.10
N ILE A 93 -13.38 -3.38 -7.03
CA ILE A 93 -13.22 -2.31 -8.02
C ILE A 93 -12.01 -1.41 -7.76
N LEU A 94 -11.41 -1.51 -6.56
CA LEU A 94 -10.29 -0.65 -6.17
C LEU A 94 -9.06 -0.93 -7.03
N LYS A 95 -8.59 0.13 -7.68
CA LYS A 95 -7.38 0.15 -8.50
C LYS A 95 -6.56 1.39 -8.19
N GLU A 96 -5.24 1.24 -8.15
CA GLU A 96 -4.29 2.33 -7.82
C GLU A 96 -4.44 3.59 -8.67
N TYR A 97 -4.83 3.45 -9.94
CA TYR A 97 -4.96 4.57 -10.88
C TYR A 97 -6.32 5.30 -10.78
N LEU A 98 -7.24 4.88 -9.91
CA LEU A 98 -8.56 5.50 -9.81
C LEU A 98 -8.51 6.77 -8.98
N VAL A 99 -9.25 7.77 -9.43
CA VAL A 99 -9.46 9.01 -8.69
C VAL A 99 -10.63 8.83 -7.74
N MET A 100 -10.38 9.06 -6.46
CA MET A 100 -11.39 9.00 -5.42
C MET A 100 -12.22 10.29 -5.37
N ILE A 101 -13.54 10.13 -5.31
CA ILE A 101 -14.48 11.22 -5.10
C ILE A 101 -15.27 10.95 -3.82
N THR A 102 -14.97 11.77 -2.81
CA THR A 102 -15.68 11.79 -1.53
C THR A 102 -16.59 13.01 -1.49
N ARG A 103 -17.89 12.80 -1.25
CA ARG A 103 -18.83 13.88 -0.92
C ARG A 103 -19.10 13.83 0.58
N GLY A 104 -18.31 14.57 1.36
CA GLY A 104 -18.49 14.65 2.81
C GLY A 104 -19.39 15.83 3.20
N SER A 105 -20.41 15.59 4.02
CA SER A 105 -21.25 16.66 4.60
C SER A 105 -20.77 17.15 5.97
N GLN A 106 -19.83 16.44 6.62
CA GLN A 106 -19.50 16.65 8.04
C GLN A 106 -18.00 16.61 8.39
N ASN A 107 -17.11 17.01 7.48
CA ASN A 107 -15.65 17.09 7.72
C ASN A 107 -14.98 15.82 8.27
N ARG A 108 -15.65 14.67 8.12
CA ARG A 108 -15.23 13.34 8.56
C ARG A 108 -15.52 12.34 7.44
N LEU A 109 -14.77 11.25 7.44
CA LEU A 109 -14.99 10.08 6.62
C LEU A 109 -15.35 8.93 7.54
N CYS A 110 -16.54 8.37 7.36
CA CYS A 110 -17.13 7.39 8.25
C CYS A 110 -17.35 6.03 7.54
N SER A 111 -17.32 4.98 8.33
CA SER A 111 -17.85 3.66 7.99
C SER A 111 -19.30 3.81 7.55
N GLY A 112 -19.66 3.17 6.43
CA GLY A 112 -20.95 3.34 5.77
C GLY A 112 -20.99 4.45 4.72
N ASP A 113 -20.03 5.38 4.69
CA ASP A 113 -19.97 6.37 3.61
C ASP A 113 -19.75 5.69 2.26
N ILE A 114 -20.41 6.24 1.24
CA ILE A 114 -20.24 5.78 -0.14
C ILE A 114 -19.21 6.66 -0.84
N VAL A 115 -18.11 6.04 -1.24
CA VAL A 115 -17.04 6.68 -1.99
C VAL A 115 -17.09 6.24 -3.45
N ARG A 116 -17.03 7.20 -4.37
CA ARG A 116 -17.11 6.95 -5.81
C ARG A 116 -15.71 7.02 -6.42
N PHE A 117 -15.49 6.25 -7.47
CA PHE A 117 -14.21 6.21 -8.18
C PHE A 117 -14.39 6.54 -9.65
N MET A 118 -13.51 7.40 -10.16
CA MET A 118 -13.48 7.82 -11.55
C MET A 118 -12.12 7.57 -12.19
N ASP A 119 -12.08 7.57 -13.52
CA ASP A 119 -10.84 7.64 -14.29
C ASP A 119 -11.01 8.50 -15.55
N SER A 120 -9.96 8.58 -16.36
CA SER A 120 -9.92 9.40 -17.57
C SER A 120 -10.68 8.81 -18.77
N SER A 121 -11.36 7.67 -18.62
CA SER A 121 -12.10 7.07 -19.73
C SER A 121 -13.40 7.84 -20.04
N PRO A 122 -13.97 7.71 -21.25
CA PRO A 122 -15.20 8.40 -21.63
C PRO A 122 -16.41 8.10 -20.73
N ALA A 123 -16.46 6.91 -20.11
CA ALA A 123 -17.52 6.56 -19.17
C ALA A 123 -17.35 7.25 -17.80
N GLY A 124 -16.11 7.64 -17.45
CA GLY A 124 -15.77 8.45 -16.29
C GLY A 124 -15.94 7.79 -14.93
N LEU A 125 -17.07 7.13 -14.66
CA LEU A 125 -17.37 6.43 -13.39
C LEU A 125 -17.01 4.95 -13.48
N ARG A 126 -16.20 4.47 -12.53
CA ARG A 126 -15.83 3.06 -12.40
C ARG A 126 -16.63 2.29 -11.36
N GLY A 127 -17.13 3.00 -10.35
CA GLY A 127 -18.06 2.42 -9.39
C GLY A 127 -18.00 3.13 -8.05
N ALA A 128 -18.42 2.41 -7.01
CA ALA A 128 -18.44 2.91 -5.66
C ALA A 128 -18.10 1.80 -4.66
N VAL A 129 -17.61 2.20 -3.49
CA VAL A 129 -17.39 1.31 -2.35
C VAL A 129 -18.17 1.84 -1.15
N ALA A 130 -18.61 0.93 -0.29
CA ALA A 130 -19.14 1.26 1.02
C ALA A 130 -18.04 1.07 2.06
N LEU A 131 -17.62 2.15 2.71
CA LEU A 131 -16.51 2.11 3.65
C LEU A 131 -16.82 1.24 4.87
N GLY A 132 -15.79 0.55 5.38
CA GLY A 132 -15.85 -0.15 6.66
C GLY A 132 -15.30 0.67 7.82
N PRO A 133 -15.06 0.02 8.98
CA PRO A 133 -14.30 0.64 10.06
C PRO A 133 -12.85 0.92 9.64
N PHE A 134 -12.22 1.86 10.32
CA PHE A 134 -10.83 2.23 10.11
C PHE A 134 -9.96 1.59 11.17
N VAL A 135 -8.85 0.99 10.75
CA VAL A 135 -7.87 0.34 11.62
C VAL A 135 -6.60 1.19 11.66
N ARG A 136 -6.16 1.58 12.85
CA ARG A 136 -4.96 2.38 13.05
C ARG A 136 -3.69 1.53 13.03
N TYR A 137 -2.68 2.02 12.33
CA TYR A 137 -1.30 1.55 12.34
C TYR A 137 -0.40 2.72 12.71
N PRO A 138 0.29 2.68 13.87
CA PRO A 138 1.29 3.69 14.18
C PRO A 138 2.43 3.63 13.16
N ALA A 139 3.19 4.73 13.04
CA ALA A 139 4.42 4.70 12.25
C ALA A 139 5.35 3.61 12.79
N SER A 140 5.98 2.86 11.89
CA SER A 140 7.14 2.03 12.25
C SER A 140 8.30 2.96 12.59
N GLU A 141 8.88 2.80 13.78
CA GLU A 141 10.06 3.56 14.24
C GLU A 141 11.27 3.34 13.34
#